data_AF-A0A956WCV2-F1
#
_entry.id   AF-A0A956WCV2-F1
#
_cell.length_a   1.000
_cell.length_b   1.000
_cell.length_c   1.000
_cell.angle_alpha   90.00
_cell.angle_beta   90.00
_cell.angle_gamma   90.00
#
_symmetry.space_group_name_H-M   'P 1'
#
loop_
_entity.id
_entity.type
_entity.pdbx_description
1 polymer ?
#
loop_
_entity_poly.entity_id
_entity_poly.type
_entity_poly.pdbx_seq_one_letter_code
_entity_poly.pdbx_strand_id
1 'polypeptide(L)'
;MTTRSLATRMRLLGALLIVVPMMFSGYGIPVAHAQVTGTNYTSPHFGYAVSWQLPWYVIESDTDANGFDLLGLADSQSFVYFSGGRTISPNPQAVIDDYASQLANDPTSSGFQQLDDAQCAAGGNGSTVAVQCYRFDTTGSDGLPVSYGLMLKAWDLGDGIDLLLEAYTEEPLLPSYLAHWNQFDVYAPGVAVPASENDCEVEAVNGVSFCFDPTISERDRWDIFEGVRLGKDVIVGYFGDPDLGDVQITGLSSVSPFGEGLLATTRARSIAVYAGSRVWQQMAPIERVETMVHEFFHIYQNAMTDGSTAVVPLWFTEGAAEAVGFMATAQIGVTDQTEFYESTAYSLYVKPVTTGLAELHASDSMGAGEYPLVYLAMQYLLGTRGMSISSLGDFYVELQKGASFDAAFETVFGITPDAFAAEFDAWRPNMQQVNQLPDDLWPVEPSAQPSQLTISSAPQQVVPNQQLFFVGATTPLAHCDATVQIGAESYDRPNIANGEGNIYWLFTVPEEAPAGPATFSAACGSTPVSVPFVIGG
;
A
#
# COMPACT_ATOMS: atom_id res chain seq x y z
N MET A 1 -8.32 12.73 -1.84
CA MET A 1 -9.54 11.96 -1.52
C MET A 1 -9.14 10.52 -1.26
N THR A 2 -9.18 10.01 -0.03
CA THR A 2 -8.88 8.58 0.19
C THR A 2 -10.05 7.77 -0.36
N THR A 3 -9.82 6.96 -1.38
CA THR A 3 -10.78 6.04 -2.03
C THR A 3 -11.46 5.07 -1.05
N ARG A 4 -10.99 4.97 0.21
CA ARG A 4 -11.53 4.15 1.30
C ARG A 4 -12.96 4.49 1.71
N SER A 5 -13.31 5.77 1.92
CA SER A 5 -14.70 6.20 2.22
C SER A 5 -15.66 5.84 1.08
N LEU A 6 -15.16 5.88 -0.15
CA LEU A 6 -15.92 5.59 -1.35
C LEU A 6 -16.08 4.08 -1.59
N ALA A 7 -15.01 3.29 -1.43
CA ALA A 7 -15.03 1.84 -1.56
C ALA A 7 -15.86 1.17 -0.46
N THR A 8 -15.79 1.65 0.79
CA THR A 8 -16.64 1.15 1.88
C THR A 8 -18.12 1.54 1.70
N ARG A 9 -18.43 2.70 1.09
CA ARG A 9 -19.80 3.05 0.69
C ARG A 9 -20.29 2.26 -0.51
N MET A 10 -19.42 1.98 -1.50
CA MET A 10 -19.73 1.07 -2.60
C MET A 10 -19.91 -0.37 -2.11
N ARG A 11 -19.18 -0.82 -1.08
CA ARG A 11 -19.42 -2.10 -0.37
C ARG A 11 -20.77 -2.13 0.33
N LEU A 12 -21.17 -1.04 1.02
CA LEU A 12 -22.52 -0.92 1.58
C LEU A 12 -23.60 -0.84 0.49
N LEU A 13 -23.32 -0.25 -0.66
CA LEU A 13 -24.22 -0.27 -1.83
C LEU A 13 -24.39 -1.68 -2.39
N GLY A 14 -23.29 -2.42 -2.61
CA GLY A 14 -23.30 -3.77 -3.16
C GLY A 14 -23.89 -4.81 -2.21
N ALA A 15 -23.53 -4.76 -0.92
CA ALA A 15 -23.95 -5.75 0.07
C ALA A 15 -25.37 -5.52 0.65
N LEU A 16 -25.88 -4.27 0.66
CA LEU A 16 -27.18 -3.96 1.29
C LEU A 16 -28.38 -4.02 0.32
N LEU A 17 -28.17 -4.09 -1.00
CA LEU A 17 -29.24 -3.91 -1.99
C LEU A 17 -29.52 -5.11 -2.91
N ILE A 18 -28.80 -6.23 -2.79
CA ILE A 18 -29.24 -7.54 -3.32
C ILE A 18 -30.29 -8.17 -2.39
N VAL A 19 -31.35 -7.42 -2.09
CA VAL A 19 -32.46 -7.86 -1.24
C VAL A 19 -33.74 -7.96 -2.07
N VAL A 20 -33.91 -9.18 -2.59
CA VAL A 20 -35.17 -9.88 -2.96
C VAL A 20 -35.52 -9.89 -4.47
N PRO A 21 -35.60 -11.11 -5.09
CA PRO A 21 -36.01 -12.36 -4.47
C PRO A 21 -34.97 -13.48 -4.56
N MET A 22 -34.07 -13.58 -3.56
CA MET A 22 -33.36 -14.83 -3.23
C MET A 22 -33.39 -15.10 -1.72
N MET A 23 -34.58 -15.03 -1.13
CA MET A 23 -34.78 -15.64 0.20
C MET A 23 -35.01 -17.13 -0.03
N PHE A 24 -34.00 -17.99 0.16
CA PHE A 24 -34.05 -19.36 0.70
C PHE A 24 -32.75 -20.14 0.40
N SER A 25 -31.65 -19.79 1.08
CA SER A 25 -30.51 -20.72 1.29
C SER A 25 -29.65 -20.28 2.47
N GLY A 26 -30.26 -20.15 3.65
CA GLY A 26 -29.57 -19.90 4.93
C GLY A 26 -28.84 -21.13 5.48
N TYR A 27 -27.93 -21.72 4.70
CA TYR A 27 -26.87 -22.55 5.25
C TYR A 27 -25.62 -21.70 5.25
N GLY A 28 -24.97 -21.53 6.41
CA GLY A 28 -23.68 -20.85 6.49
C GLY A 28 -22.69 -21.59 5.62
N ILE A 29 -22.47 -21.08 4.41
CA ILE A 29 -21.42 -21.54 3.53
C ILE A 29 -20.12 -21.12 4.22
N PRO A 30 -19.18 -22.05 4.49
CA PRO A 30 -17.88 -21.67 5.03
C PRO A 30 -17.27 -20.63 4.08
N VAL A 31 -16.79 -19.52 4.63
CA VAL A 31 -16.04 -18.51 3.87
C VAL A 31 -14.79 -19.21 3.35
N ALA A 32 -14.80 -19.58 2.07
CA ALA A 32 -13.64 -20.10 1.41
C ALA A 32 -12.78 -18.89 1.01
N HIS A 33 -11.54 -18.84 1.51
CA HIS A 33 -10.61 -17.79 1.11
C HIS A 33 -10.35 -17.87 -0.40
N ALA A 34 -10.35 -16.71 -1.05
CA ALA A 34 -10.08 -16.59 -2.48
C ALA A 34 -8.74 -17.23 -2.86
N GLN A 35 -8.68 -17.80 -4.07
CA GLN A 35 -7.46 -18.36 -4.64
C GLN A 35 -6.84 -17.35 -5.60
N VAL A 36 -6.22 -16.31 -5.07
CA VAL A 36 -5.34 -15.43 -5.84
C VAL A 36 -3.95 -16.07 -5.92
N THR A 37 -3.41 -16.19 -7.12
CA THR A 37 -2.02 -16.64 -7.36
C THR A 37 -1.43 -15.81 -8.48
N GLY A 38 -0.50 -14.92 -8.13
CA GLY A 38 0.05 -13.92 -9.05
C GLY A 38 -1.04 -12.98 -9.56
N THR A 39 -1.18 -12.91 -10.88
CA THR A 39 -2.20 -12.09 -11.56
C THR A 39 -3.44 -12.90 -11.97
N ASN A 40 -3.69 -14.02 -11.29
CA ASN A 40 -4.83 -14.90 -11.54
C ASN A 40 -5.66 -15.07 -10.27
N TYR A 41 -6.97 -15.01 -10.44
CA TYR A 41 -7.97 -15.32 -9.42
C TYR A 41 -8.80 -16.51 -9.88
N THR A 42 -8.96 -17.50 -9.00
CA THR A 42 -9.95 -18.57 -9.20
C THR A 42 -11.06 -18.46 -8.15
N SER A 43 -12.29 -18.40 -8.63
CA SER A 43 -13.49 -18.35 -7.80
C SER A 43 -13.61 -19.63 -6.96
N PRO A 44 -13.64 -19.51 -5.62
CA PRO A 44 -13.73 -20.68 -4.75
C PRO A 44 -15.07 -21.42 -4.85
N HIS A 45 -16.18 -20.75 -5.18
CA HIS A 45 -17.51 -21.37 -5.23
C HIS A 45 -17.95 -21.80 -6.62
N PHE A 46 -17.55 -21.07 -7.67
CA PHE A 46 -18.03 -21.26 -9.04
C PHE A 46 -16.96 -21.76 -9.99
N GLY A 47 -15.67 -21.68 -9.62
CA GLY A 47 -14.55 -22.24 -10.38
C GLY A 47 -14.23 -21.52 -11.69
N TYR A 48 -14.85 -20.35 -11.95
CA TYR A 48 -14.38 -19.45 -13.01
C TYR A 48 -13.05 -18.83 -12.61
N ALA A 49 -12.32 -18.30 -13.58
CA ALA A 49 -11.09 -17.57 -13.32
C ALA A 49 -11.07 -16.22 -14.02
N VAL A 50 -10.36 -15.27 -13.42
CA VAL A 50 -10.06 -13.95 -13.97
C VAL A 50 -8.54 -13.79 -13.95
N SER A 51 -7.95 -13.39 -15.07
CA SER A 51 -6.55 -12.97 -15.11
C SER A 51 -6.42 -11.52 -15.53
N TRP A 52 -5.35 -10.89 -15.06
CA TRP A 52 -5.03 -9.50 -15.35
C TRP A 52 -3.53 -9.32 -15.59
N GLN A 53 -3.14 -8.08 -15.86
CA GLN A 53 -1.74 -7.69 -16.02
C GLN A 53 -1.42 -6.61 -14.99
N LEU A 54 -0.14 -6.47 -14.64
CA LEU A 54 0.32 -5.29 -13.91
C LEU A 54 -0.03 -4.02 -14.73
N PRO A 55 -0.40 -2.91 -14.09
CA PRO A 55 -0.23 -2.60 -12.67
C PRO A 55 -1.45 -2.92 -11.78
N TRP A 56 -2.41 -3.72 -12.25
CA TRP A 56 -3.56 -4.10 -11.41
C TRP A 56 -3.10 -4.96 -10.23
N TYR A 57 -3.55 -4.61 -9.03
CA TYR A 57 -3.29 -5.34 -7.79
C TYR A 57 -4.61 -5.61 -7.05
N VAL A 58 -4.63 -6.66 -6.24
CA VAL A 58 -5.85 -7.07 -5.53
C VAL A 58 -6.12 -6.11 -4.40
N ILE A 59 -7.36 -5.65 -4.28
CA ILE A 59 -7.84 -4.84 -3.14
C ILE A 59 -8.90 -5.58 -2.33
N GLU A 60 -9.49 -6.63 -2.90
CA GLU A 60 -10.52 -7.46 -2.30
C GLU A 60 -10.58 -8.80 -3.04
N SER A 61 -10.72 -9.89 -2.29
CA SER A 61 -10.90 -11.22 -2.86
C SER A 61 -11.62 -12.08 -1.82
N ASP A 62 -12.93 -11.93 -1.73
CA ASP A 62 -13.77 -12.53 -0.68
C ASP A 62 -15.06 -13.10 -1.28
N THR A 63 -15.79 -13.88 -0.47
CA THR A 63 -17.17 -14.25 -0.79
C THR A 63 -18.11 -13.41 0.07
N ASP A 64 -19.07 -12.73 -0.57
CA ASP A 64 -20.02 -11.86 0.12
C ASP A 64 -21.07 -12.67 0.92
N ALA A 65 -21.88 -11.96 1.72
CA ALA A 65 -22.92 -12.58 2.54
C ALA A 65 -24.04 -13.26 1.71
N ASN A 66 -24.14 -12.94 0.42
CA ASN A 66 -25.12 -13.50 -0.51
C ASN A 66 -24.56 -14.70 -1.29
N GLY A 67 -23.29 -15.06 -1.08
CA GLY A 67 -22.61 -16.17 -1.74
C GLY A 67 -22.08 -15.81 -3.13
N PHE A 68 -21.95 -14.53 -3.47
CA PHE A 68 -21.20 -14.09 -4.64
C PHE A 68 -19.72 -14.11 -4.33
N ASP A 69 -18.95 -14.55 -5.31
CA ASP A 69 -17.50 -14.44 -5.29
C ASP A 69 -17.11 -13.06 -5.82
N LEU A 70 -16.39 -12.29 -5.01
CA LEU A 70 -15.95 -10.94 -5.30
C LEU A 70 -14.43 -10.90 -5.50
N LEU A 71 -14.00 -10.29 -6.60
CA LEU A 71 -12.62 -9.88 -6.80
C LEU A 71 -12.59 -8.39 -7.11
N GLY A 72 -12.06 -7.60 -6.18
CA GLY A 72 -11.73 -6.20 -6.40
C GLY A 72 -10.28 -6.08 -6.84
N LEU A 73 -10.06 -5.45 -7.99
CA LEU A 73 -8.73 -5.00 -8.41
C LEU A 73 -8.72 -3.48 -8.43
N ALA A 74 -7.57 -2.91 -8.11
CA ALA A 74 -7.30 -1.52 -8.37
C ALA A 74 -6.06 -1.42 -9.25
N ASP A 75 -6.10 -0.47 -10.16
CA ASP A 75 -4.88 0.26 -10.43
C ASP A 75 -4.97 1.55 -9.63
N SER A 76 -4.01 2.44 -9.85
CA SER A 76 -4.01 3.65 -9.04
C SER A 76 -5.25 4.52 -9.33
N GLN A 77 -5.71 4.71 -10.58
CA GLN A 77 -6.79 5.66 -10.95
C GLN A 77 -8.15 5.02 -11.26
N SER A 78 -8.21 3.70 -11.24
CA SER A 78 -9.42 2.94 -11.48
C SER A 78 -9.48 1.76 -10.53
N PHE A 79 -10.70 1.37 -10.23
CA PHE A 79 -10.97 0.10 -9.59
C PHE A 79 -11.98 -0.65 -10.40
N VAL A 80 -11.82 -1.97 -10.41
CA VAL A 80 -12.76 -2.89 -10.99
C VAL A 80 -13.20 -3.89 -9.93
N TYR A 81 -14.48 -4.25 -9.95
CA TYR A 81 -15.02 -5.35 -9.18
C TYR A 81 -15.56 -6.41 -10.12
N PHE A 82 -15.21 -7.65 -9.86
CA PHE A 82 -15.76 -8.82 -10.50
C PHE A 82 -16.67 -9.53 -9.51
N SER A 83 -17.96 -9.57 -9.83
CA SER A 83 -19.00 -10.17 -9.00
C SER A 83 -19.56 -11.37 -9.73
N GLY A 84 -19.20 -12.58 -9.27
CA GLY A 84 -19.59 -13.85 -9.89
C GLY A 84 -20.61 -14.60 -9.06
N GLY A 85 -21.66 -15.12 -9.70
CA GLY A 85 -22.70 -15.87 -9.01
C GLY A 85 -23.67 -16.57 -9.95
N ARG A 86 -24.66 -17.26 -9.36
CA ARG A 86 -25.73 -17.90 -10.14
C ARG A 86 -26.87 -16.91 -10.35
N THR A 87 -27.21 -16.62 -11.61
CA THR A 87 -28.38 -15.80 -11.92
C THR A 87 -29.48 -16.62 -12.59
N ILE A 88 -30.68 -16.04 -12.61
CA ILE A 88 -31.87 -16.64 -13.25
C ILE A 88 -31.90 -16.30 -14.75
N SER A 89 -31.15 -15.28 -15.19
CA SER A 89 -31.22 -14.74 -16.55
C SER A 89 -29.96 -15.11 -17.35
N PRO A 90 -30.06 -15.97 -18.37
CA PRO A 90 -28.92 -16.29 -19.26
C PRO A 90 -28.60 -15.14 -20.24
N ASN A 91 -29.10 -13.93 -19.99
CA ASN A 91 -28.87 -12.77 -20.83
C ASN A 91 -27.96 -11.78 -20.08
N PRO A 92 -26.67 -11.69 -20.44
CA PRO A 92 -25.72 -10.76 -19.82
C PRO A 92 -26.18 -9.30 -19.84
N GLN A 93 -26.94 -8.88 -20.87
CA GLN A 93 -27.48 -7.52 -20.92
C GLN A 93 -28.49 -7.27 -19.78
N ALA A 94 -29.28 -8.27 -19.41
CA ALA A 94 -30.23 -8.12 -18.31
C ALA A 94 -29.52 -7.95 -16.95
N VAL A 95 -28.33 -8.56 -16.77
CA VAL A 95 -27.49 -8.35 -15.58
C VAL A 95 -27.00 -6.90 -15.51
N ILE A 96 -26.53 -6.36 -16.65
CA ILE A 96 -26.13 -4.96 -16.77
C ILE A 96 -27.30 -4.01 -16.49
N ASP A 97 -28.46 -4.27 -17.10
CA ASP A 97 -29.64 -3.41 -16.97
C ASP A 97 -30.16 -3.37 -15.53
N ASP A 98 -30.16 -4.52 -14.84
CA ASP A 98 -30.55 -4.59 -13.43
C ASP A 98 -29.59 -3.80 -12.54
N TYR A 99 -28.28 -4.01 -12.70
CA TYR A 99 -27.27 -3.29 -11.91
C TYR A 99 -27.28 -1.78 -12.19
N ALA A 100 -27.36 -1.38 -13.46
CA ALA A 100 -27.46 0.02 -13.86
C ALA A 100 -28.73 0.68 -13.30
N SER A 101 -29.86 -0.05 -13.25
CA SER A 101 -31.08 0.45 -12.63
C SER A 101 -30.91 0.67 -11.13
N GLN A 102 -30.18 -0.19 -10.43
CA GLN A 102 -29.88 -0.01 -9.02
C GLN A 102 -29.04 1.26 -8.78
N LEU A 103 -27.95 1.44 -9.54
CA LEU A 103 -27.11 2.64 -9.46
C LEU A 103 -27.87 3.93 -9.81
N ALA A 104 -28.77 3.88 -10.80
CA ALA A 104 -29.58 5.03 -11.19
C ALA A 104 -30.62 5.43 -10.12
N ASN A 105 -31.04 4.48 -9.28
CA ASN A 105 -32.00 4.68 -8.20
C ASN A 105 -31.34 4.97 -6.84
N ASP A 106 -30.02 4.89 -6.74
CA ASP A 106 -29.30 5.20 -5.51
C ASP A 106 -29.46 6.70 -5.17
N PRO A 107 -29.86 7.06 -3.93
CA PRO A 107 -30.12 8.45 -3.55
C PRO A 107 -28.87 9.34 -3.53
N THR A 108 -27.67 8.74 -3.51
CA THR A 108 -26.39 9.45 -3.64
C THR A 108 -25.97 9.64 -5.10
N SER A 109 -26.60 8.92 -6.02
CA SER A 109 -26.36 8.97 -7.46
C SER A 109 -27.25 10.02 -8.13
N SER A 110 -26.70 10.78 -9.05
CA SER A 110 -27.43 11.73 -9.86
C SER A 110 -26.82 11.83 -11.27
N GLY A 111 -27.56 12.36 -12.23
CA GLY A 111 -27.05 12.53 -13.59
C GLY A 111 -26.73 11.22 -14.33
N PHE A 112 -27.27 10.08 -13.87
CA PHE A 112 -26.98 8.77 -14.44
C PHE A 112 -27.41 8.70 -15.92
N GLN A 113 -26.43 8.55 -16.80
CA GLN A 113 -26.62 8.59 -18.24
C GLN A 113 -25.84 7.46 -18.93
N GLN A 114 -26.56 6.68 -19.74
CA GLN A 114 -25.97 5.72 -20.66
C GLN A 114 -25.22 6.44 -21.79
N LEU A 115 -24.01 5.98 -22.09
CA LEU A 115 -23.20 6.45 -23.22
C LEU A 115 -23.51 5.63 -24.48
N ASP A 116 -23.38 6.24 -25.65
CA ASP A 116 -23.55 5.52 -26.92
C ASP A 116 -22.36 4.60 -27.24
N ASP A 117 -22.51 3.72 -28.23
CA ASP A 117 -21.47 2.76 -28.62
C ASP A 117 -20.16 3.43 -29.08
N ALA A 118 -20.23 4.64 -29.65
CA ALA A 118 -19.04 5.37 -30.09
C ALA A 118 -18.25 5.91 -28.89
N GLN A 119 -18.94 6.25 -27.81
CA GLN A 119 -18.37 6.66 -26.53
C GLN A 119 -17.96 5.47 -25.67
N CYS A 120 -18.61 4.32 -25.84
CA CYS A 120 -18.31 3.06 -25.16
C CYS A 120 -17.59 2.09 -26.11
N ALA A 121 -16.39 2.46 -26.54
CA ALA A 121 -15.57 1.65 -27.46
C ALA A 121 -14.95 0.39 -26.79
N ALA A 122 -15.72 -0.32 -25.97
CA ALA A 122 -15.30 -1.53 -25.30
C ALA A 122 -15.71 -2.76 -26.13
N GLY A 123 -14.70 -3.49 -26.61
CA GLY A 123 -14.92 -4.77 -27.32
C GLY A 123 -15.10 -5.92 -26.34
N GLY A 124 -16.06 -6.81 -26.63
CA GLY A 124 -16.11 -8.13 -26.00
C GLY A 124 -15.34 -9.17 -26.82
N ASN A 125 -14.46 -9.93 -26.18
CA ASN A 125 -13.97 -11.19 -26.74
C ASN A 125 -15.03 -12.27 -26.42
N GLY A 126 -15.73 -12.80 -27.43
CA GLY A 126 -16.69 -13.90 -27.29
C GLY A 126 -18.14 -13.54 -27.65
N SER A 127 -18.98 -14.56 -27.88
CA SER A 127 -20.37 -14.41 -28.34
C SER A 127 -21.42 -14.25 -27.23
N THR A 128 -21.02 -14.29 -25.94
CA THR A 128 -21.91 -14.21 -24.76
C THR A 128 -21.49 -13.10 -23.80
N VAL A 129 -21.08 -11.96 -24.33
CA VAL A 129 -20.65 -10.79 -23.55
C VAL A 129 -21.53 -9.60 -23.89
N ALA A 130 -22.00 -8.89 -22.86
CA ALA A 130 -22.62 -7.58 -22.99
C ALA A 130 -21.71 -6.52 -22.37
N VAL A 131 -21.70 -5.31 -22.94
CA VAL A 131 -20.93 -4.18 -22.42
C VAL A 131 -21.77 -2.92 -22.53
N GLN A 132 -21.77 -2.10 -21.49
CA GLN A 132 -22.40 -0.79 -21.51
C GLN A 132 -21.64 0.19 -20.63
N CYS A 133 -21.45 1.41 -21.11
CA CYS A 133 -20.81 2.47 -20.35
C CYS A 133 -21.83 3.51 -19.91
N TYR A 134 -21.55 4.13 -18.76
CA TYR A 134 -22.36 5.14 -18.12
C TYR A 134 -21.48 6.28 -17.60
N ARG A 135 -22.11 7.41 -17.35
CA ARG A 135 -21.57 8.48 -16.50
C ARG A 135 -22.60 8.87 -15.46
N PHE A 136 -22.14 9.28 -14.30
CA PHE A 136 -23.01 9.69 -13.19
C PHE A 136 -22.21 10.48 -12.16
N ASP A 137 -22.91 11.23 -11.31
CA ASP A 137 -22.33 11.94 -10.18
C ASP A 137 -22.71 11.21 -8.89
N THR A 138 -21.77 11.05 -7.96
CA THR A 138 -22.05 10.59 -6.59
C THR A 138 -21.85 11.72 -5.60
N THR A 139 -22.65 11.79 -4.56
CA THR A 139 -22.45 12.74 -3.45
C THR A 139 -21.65 12.09 -2.33
N GLY A 140 -20.43 12.59 -2.09
CA GLY A 140 -19.53 12.10 -1.05
C GLY A 140 -20.05 12.31 0.38
N SER A 141 -19.31 11.79 1.37
CA SER A 141 -19.61 12.02 2.79
C SER A 141 -19.51 13.48 3.22
N ASP A 142 -18.69 14.23 2.51
CA ASP A 142 -18.50 15.67 2.59
C ASP A 142 -19.63 16.47 1.91
N GLY A 143 -20.55 15.79 1.21
CA GLY A 143 -21.62 16.42 0.44
C GLY A 143 -21.16 16.98 -0.90
N LEU A 144 -19.91 16.75 -1.32
CA LEU A 144 -19.40 17.20 -2.61
C LEU A 144 -19.72 16.18 -3.71
N PRO A 145 -20.21 16.62 -4.88
CA PRO A 145 -20.42 15.73 -6.01
C PRO A 145 -19.08 15.35 -6.67
N VAL A 146 -18.94 14.09 -7.05
CA VAL A 146 -17.83 13.58 -7.88
C VAL A 146 -18.40 12.86 -9.09
N SER A 147 -17.93 13.25 -10.28
CA SER A 147 -18.34 12.67 -11.56
C SER A 147 -17.51 11.44 -11.92
N TYR A 148 -18.18 10.33 -12.21
CA TYR A 148 -17.58 9.06 -12.57
C TYR A 148 -17.95 8.62 -13.98
N GLY A 149 -16.99 7.96 -14.62
CA GLY A 149 -17.22 7.04 -15.73
C GLY A 149 -17.32 5.61 -15.21
N LEU A 150 -18.27 4.85 -15.77
CA LEU A 150 -18.52 3.46 -15.43
C LEU A 150 -18.55 2.62 -16.70
N MET A 151 -17.86 1.48 -16.70
CA MET A 151 -18.10 0.39 -17.65
C MET A 151 -18.67 -0.82 -16.90
N LEU A 152 -19.83 -1.29 -17.33
CA LEU A 152 -20.38 -2.58 -16.94
C LEU A 152 -20.12 -3.58 -18.06
N LYS A 153 -19.57 -4.74 -17.71
CA LYS A 153 -19.33 -5.84 -18.65
C LYS A 153 -19.78 -7.13 -18.02
N ALA A 154 -20.66 -7.87 -18.68
CA ALA A 154 -21.22 -9.10 -18.16
C ALA A 154 -20.93 -10.27 -19.10
N TRP A 155 -20.62 -11.43 -18.50
CA TRP A 155 -20.39 -12.70 -19.21
C TRP A 155 -21.38 -13.75 -18.70
N ASP A 156 -21.99 -14.50 -19.62
CA ASP A 156 -22.60 -15.80 -19.32
C ASP A 156 -21.52 -16.86 -19.48
N LEU A 157 -21.15 -17.50 -18.36
CA LEU A 157 -20.09 -18.50 -18.26
C LEU A 157 -20.62 -19.94 -18.39
N GLY A 158 -21.92 -20.13 -18.65
CA GLY A 158 -22.57 -21.42 -18.71
C GLY A 158 -23.04 -21.93 -17.33
N ASP A 159 -23.85 -22.99 -17.34
CA ASP A 159 -24.41 -23.63 -16.13
C ASP A 159 -25.13 -22.66 -15.16
N GLY A 160 -25.66 -21.56 -15.70
CA GLY A 160 -26.34 -20.50 -14.96
C GLY A 160 -25.41 -19.65 -14.10
N ILE A 161 -24.12 -19.58 -14.45
CA ILE A 161 -23.13 -18.72 -13.80
C ILE A 161 -22.93 -17.49 -14.67
N ASP A 162 -23.09 -16.32 -14.07
CA ASP A 162 -22.75 -15.05 -14.70
C ASP A 162 -21.65 -14.34 -13.90
N LEU A 163 -20.87 -13.54 -14.61
CA LEU A 163 -19.86 -12.67 -14.03
C LEU A 163 -20.15 -11.24 -14.46
N LEU A 164 -20.20 -10.31 -13.51
CA LEU A 164 -20.29 -8.88 -13.77
C LEU A 164 -18.95 -8.23 -13.42
N LEU A 165 -18.37 -7.49 -14.36
CA LEU A 165 -17.31 -6.51 -14.13
C LEU A 165 -17.94 -5.13 -14.01
N GLU A 166 -17.59 -4.44 -12.93
CA GLU A 166 -17.90 -3.04 -12.69
C GLU A 166 -16.61 -2.25 -12.65
N ALA A 167 -16.41 -1.36 -13.61
CA ALA A 167 -15.18 -0.61 -13.78
C ALA A 167 -15.44 0.88 -13.59
N TYR A 168 -14.77 1.50 -12.62
CA TYR A 168 -14.99 2.90 -12.27
C TYR A 168 -13.71 3.72 -12.47
N THR A 169 -13.84 4.95 -12.94
CA THR A 169 -12.79 5.98 -12.93
C THR A 169 -13.46 7.36 -12.92
N GLU A 170 -12.69 8.43 -12.71
CA GLU A 170 -13.23 9.79 -12.86
C GLU A 170 -13.68 10.02 -14.32
N GLU A 171 -14.81 10.71 -14.52
CA GLU A 171 -15.41 10.88 -15.85
C GLU A 171 -14.43 11.35 -16.95
N PRO A 172 -13.50 12.30 -16.70
CA PRO A 172 -12.53 12.73 -17.70
C PRO A 172 -11.55 11.65 -18.14
N LEU A 173 -11.31 10.63 -17.31
CA LEU A 173 -10.38 9.53 -17.55
C LEU A 173 -11.03 8.35 -18.29
N LEU A 174 -12.36 8.31 -18.35
CA LEU A 174 -13.11 7.20 -18.94
C LEU A 174 -12.61 6.79 -20.34
N PRO A 175 -12.41 7.71 -21.32
CA PRO A 175 -12.00 7.30 -22.66
C PRO A 175 -10.63 6.60 -22.71
N SER A 176 -9.67 7.03 -21.88
CA SER A 176 -8.36 6.37 -21.77
C SER A 176 -8.46 4.99 -21.11
N TYR A 177 -9.40 4.81 -20.19
CA TYR A 177 -9.52 3.61 -19.38
C TYR A 177 -10.28 2.46 -20.03
N LEU A 178 -11.13 2.73 -21.02
CA LEU A 178 -11.87 1.68 -21.74
C LEU A 178 -10.93 0.61 -22.35
N ALA A 179 -9.76 1.01 -22.85
CA ALA A 179 -8.78 0.05 -23.36
C ALA A 179 -8.15 -0.78 -22.24
N HIS A 180 -7.85 -0.15 -21.09
CA HIS A 180 -7.29 -0.81 -19.91
C HIS A 180 -8.23 -1.86 -19.34
N TRP A 181 -9.53 -1.56 -19.24
CA TRP A 181 -10.51 -2.52 -18.72
C TRP A 181 -10.84 -3.68 -19.66
N ASN A 182 -10.34 -3.64 -20.90
CA ASN A 182 -10.44 -4.77 -21.82
C ASN A 182 -9.23 -5.70 -21.78
N GLN A 183 -8.28 -5.46 -20.86
CA GLN A 183 -7.09 -6.30 -20.67
C GLN A 183 -7.34 -7.48 -19.72
N PHE A 184 -8.53 -7.59 -19.13
CA PHE A 184 -8.90 -8.73 -18.29
C PHE A 184 -9.36 -9.90 -19.15
N ASP A 185 -8.77 -11.07 -18.90
CA ASP A 185 -9.24 -12.32 -19.48
C ASP A 185 -10.11 -13.06 -18.46
N VAL A 186 -11.24 -13.60 -18.94
CA VAL A 186 -12.21 -14.34 -18.12
C VAL A 186 -12.33 -15.75 -18.68
N TYR A 187 -12.23 -16.74 -17.80
CA TYR A 187 -12.28 -18.15 -18.14
C TYR A 187 -13.47 -18.82 -17.43
N ALA A 188 -14.32 -19.49 -18.21
CA ALA A 188 -15.44 -20.26 -17.69
C ALA A 188 -14.97 -21.44 -16.81
N PRO A 189 -15.83 -22.00 -15.94
CA PRO A 189 -15.45 -23.11 -15.06
C PRO A 189 -14.86 -24.30 -15.81
N GLY A 190 -13.70 -24.78 -15.34
CA GLY A 190 -12.98 -25.91 -15.92
C GLY A 190 -12.20 -25.61 -17.20
N VAL A 191 -12.21 -24.36 -17.69
CA VAL A 191 -11.30 -23.91 -18.75
C VAL A 191 -9.92 -23.67 -18.14
N ALA A 192 -8.88 -24.22 -18.77
CA ALA A 192 -7.51 -23.98 -18.32
C ALA A 192 -7.13 -22.51 -18.53
N VAL A 193 -6.68 -21.86 -17.46
CA VAL A 193 -6.08 -20.53 -17.51
C VAL A 193 -4.68 -20.67 -18.11
N PRO A 194 -4.37 -20.03 -19.24
CA PRO A 194 -3.01 -19.96 -19.75
C PRO A 194 -2.09 -19.39 -18.67
N ALA A 195 -0.89 -19.94 -18.52
CA ALA A 195 0.14 -19.26 -17.73
C ALA A 195 0.31 -17.84 -18.30
N SER A 196 0.15 -16.80 -17.49
CA SER A 196 0.21 -15.45 -18.00
C SER A 196 1.68 -15.12 -18.29
N GLU A 197 1.98 -14.59 -19.48
CA GLU A 197 3.34 -14.12 -19.78
C GLU A 197 3.74 -12.91 -18.90
N ASN A 198 2.79 -12.35 -18.16
CA ASN A 198 2.94 -11.24 -17.23
C ASN A 198 2.84 -11.70 -15.77
N ASP A 199 3.11 -12.98 -15.48
CA ASP A 199 3.19 -13.47 -14.12
C ASP A 199 4.33 -12.72 -13.42
N CYS A 200 3.95 -11.86 -12.48
CA CYS A 200 4.92 -11.31 -11.54
C CYS A 200 5.58 -12.46 -10.78
N GLU A 201 6.84 -12.29 -10.38
CA GLU A 201 7.48 -13.28 -9.53
C GLU A 201 6.80 -13.26 -8.17
N VAL A 202 6.05 -14.32 -7.88
CA VAL A 202 5.34 -14.47 -6.62
C VAL A 202 6.24 -15.16 -5.60
N GLU A 203 6.54 -14.45 -4.53
CA GLU A 203 7.26 -14.99 -3.39
C GLU A 203 6.41 -14.76 -2.14
N ALA A 204 6.12 -15.83 -1.39
CA ALA A 204 5.42 -15.71 -0.12
C ALA A 204 6.43 -15.84 1.01
N VAL A 205 6.63 -14.77 1.79
CA VAL A 205 7.58 -14.75 2.89
C VAL A 205 6.89 -14.26 4.15
N ASN A 206 6.91 -15.07 5.20
CA ASN A 206 6.35 -14.71 6.52
C ASN A 206 4.90 -14.20 6.47
N GLY A 207 4.07 -14.81 5.60
CA GLY A 207 2.65 -14.45 5.43
C GLY A 207 2.41 -13.20 4.56
N VAL A 208 3.44 -12.66 3.91
CA VAL A 208 3.32 -11.57 2.94
C VAL A 208 3.59 -12.12 1.54
N SER A 209 2.69 -11.85 0.61
CA SER A 209 2.86 -12.20 -0.81
C SER A 209 3.48 -11.02 -1.55
N PHE A 210 4.65 -11.22 -2.13
CA PHE A 210 5.29 -10.26 -3.02
C PHE A 210 4.99 -10.61 -4.47
N CYS A 211 4.81 -9.60 -5.31
CA CYS A 211 4.51 -9.71 -6.72
C CYS A 211 5.32 -8.64 -7.46
N PHE A 212 6.49 -9.02 -7.97
CA PHE A 212 7.42 -8.09 -8.61
C PHE A 212 7.29 -8.13 -10.14
N ASP A 213 7.26 -6.95 -10.76
CA ASP A 213 7.51 -6.82 -12.19
C ASP A 213 8.86 -7.47 -12.53
N PRO A 214 8.95 -8.36 -13.53
CA PRO A 214 10.21 -9.01 -13.90
C PRO A 214 11.35 -8.04 -14.23
N THR A 215 11.02 -6.79 -14.57
CA THR A 215 12.00 -5.75 -14.93
C THR A 215 12.41 -4.85 -13.77
N ILE A 216 11.82 -4.99 -12.58
CA ILE A 216 12.24 -4.23 -11.40
C ILE A 216 13.69 -4.61 -11.02
N SER A 217 14.49 -3.64 -10.61
CA SER A 217 15.88 -3.91 -10.24
C SER A 217 15.96 -4.76 -8.97
N GLU A 218 16.98 -5.62 -8.87
CA GLU A 218 17.18 -6.47 -7.69
C GLU A 218 17.32 -5.64 -6.40
N ARG A 219 17.98 -4.47 -6.50
CA ARG A 219 18.10 -3.52 -5.40
C ARG A 219 16.73 -3.02 -4.92
N ASP A 220 15.87 -2.60 -5.85
CA ASP A 220 14.54 -2.11 -5.46
C ASP A 220 13.69 -3.24 -4.84
N ARG A 221 13.84 -4.49 -5.29
CA ARG A 221 13.21 -5.65 -4.63
C ARG A 221 13.65 -5.78 -3.19
N TRP A 222 14.95 -5.63 -2.91
CA TRP A 222 15.49 -5.70 -1.55
C TRP A 222 15.08 -4.54 -0.68
N ASP A 223 15.09 -3.32 -1.20
CA ASP A 223 14.58 -2.14 -0.48
C ASP A 223 13.10 -2.35 -0.08
N ILE A 224 12.28 -2.86 -1.01
CA ILE A 224 10.86 -3.18 -0.78
C ILE A 224 10.71 -4.28 0.29
N PHE A 225 11.39 -5.40 0.08
CA PHE A 225 11.28 -6.58 0.93
C PHE A 225 11.77 -6.33 2.36
N GLU A 226 12.96 -5.75 2.51
CA GLU A 226 13.56 -5.51 3.82
C GLU A 226 12.84 -4.39 4.58
N GLY A 227 12.31 -3.38 3.87
CA GLY A 227 11.48 -2.35 4.46
C GLY A 227 10.14 -2.88 4.98
N VAL A 228 9.47 -3.76 4.23
CA VAL A 228 8.25 -4.46 4.69
C VAL A 228 8.56 -5.33 5.91
N ARG A 229 9.66 -6.08 5.89
CA ARG A 229 10.08 -6.90 7.04
C ARG A 229 10.29 -6.05 8.28
N LEU A 230 11.00 -4.93 8.15
CA LEU A 230 11.26 -4.00 9.25
C LEU A 230 9.95 -3.41 9.77
N GLY A 231 9.04 -3.00 8.88
CA GLY A 231 7.73 -2.48 9.26
C GLY A 231 6.92 -3.50 10.08
N LYS A 232 6.94 -4.77 9.68
CA LYS A 232 6.33 -5.86 10.44
C LYS A 232 6.95 -6.02 11.84
N ASP A 233 8.28 -6.03 11.94
CA ASP A 233 8.96 -6.14 13.24
C ASP A 233 8.64 -4.96 14.16
N VAL A 234 8.59 -3.75 13.61
CA VAL A 234 8.23 -2.53 14.36
C VAL A 234 6.79 -2.62 14.85
N ILE A 235 5.86 -3.08 14.02
CA ILE A 235 4.46 -3.27 14.44
C ILE A 235 4.38 -4.27 15.59
N VAL A 236 4.98 -5.45 15.43
CA VAL A 236 5.00 -6.49 16.47
C VAL A 236 5.62 -5.96 17.77
N GLY A 237 6.73 -5.24 17.66
CA GLY A 237 7.48 -4.71 18.79
C GLY A 237 6.76 -3.61 19.57
N TYR A 238 6.03 -2.71 18.90
CA TYR A 238 5.45 -1.52 19.53
C TYR A 238 3.92 -1.54 19.66
N PHE A 239 3.22 -2.27 18.80
CA PHE A 239 1.75 -2.27 18.71
C PHE A 239 1.14 -3.66 18.94
N GLY A 240 1.97 -4.67 19.19
CA GLY A 240 1.55 -6.07 19.33
C GLY A 240 1.46 -6.77 17.98
N ASP A 241 0.95 -8.01 17.98
CA ASP A 241 0.89 -8.88 16.79
C ASP A 241 -0.56 -9.01 16.29
N PRO A 242 -1.13 -7.96 15.66
CA PRO A 242 -2.46 -8.05 15.08
C PRO A 242 -2.45 -8.99 13.88
N ASP A 243 -3.58 -9.62 13.62
CA ASP A 243 -3.76 -10.37 12.38
C ASP A 243 -3.85 -9.40 11.20
N LEU A 244 -2.70 -9.19 10.54
CA LEU A 244 -2.60 -8.41 9.32
C LEU A 244 -3.09 -9.20 8.08
N GLY A 245 -3.33 -10.51 8.22
CA GLY A 245 -3.82 -11.42 7.17
C GLY A 245 -2.97 -11.47 5.90
N ASP A 246 -3.63 -11.74 4.77
CA ASP A 246 -3.03 -11.91 3.43
C ASP A 246 -2.53 -10.57 2.85
N VAL A 247 -1.39 -10.08 3.34
CA VAL A 247 -0.78 -8.85 2.83
C VAL A 247 -0.17 -9.09 1.45
N GLN A 248 -0.50 -8.23 0.48
CA GLN A 248 0.08 -8.28 -0.87
C GLN A 248 0.96 -7.04 -1.13
N ILE A 249 2.18 -7.26 -1.61
CA ILE A 249 3.11 -6.19 -2.01
C ILE A 249 3.39 -6.34 -3.50
N THR A 250 3.06 -5.31 -4.28
CA THR A 250 3.31 -5.29 -5.73
C THR A 250 4.40 -4.27 -6.04
N GLY A 251 5.57 -4.71 -6.48
CA GLY A 251 6.64 -3.82 -6.91
C GLY A 251 6.64 -3.64 -8.43
N LEU A 252 6.50 -2.40 -8.88
CA LEU A 252 6.36 -2.00 -10.29
C LEU A 252 7.60 -1.26 -10.76
N SER A 253 8.14 -1.62 -11.93
CA SER A 253 9.27 -0.91 -12.54
C SER A 253 8.83 0.39 -13.25
N SER A 254 7.53 0.64 -13.33
CA SER A 254 6.92 1.79 -13.99
C SER A 254 6.67 2.94 -13.01
N VAL A 255 6.38 4.12 -13.57
CA VAL A 255 5.89 5.28 -12.80
C VAL A 255 4.42 5.08 -12.45
N SER A 256 3.96 5.69 -11.36
CA SER A 256 2.53 5.80 -11.11
C SER A 256 1.86 6.61 -12.23
N PRO A 257 0.68 6.20 -12.73
CA PRO A 257 -0.05 7.02 -13.68
C PRO A 257 -0.63 8.30 -13.05
N PHE A 258 -0.59 8.46 -11.71
CA PHE A 258 -0.89 9.73 -11.02
C PHE A 258 0.23 10.77 -11.09
N GLY A 259 1.38 10.38 -11.65
CA GLY A 259 2.53 11.25 -11.84
C GLY A 259 3.79 10.65 -11.26
N GLU A 260 4.92 11.17 -11.74
CA GLU A 260 6.26 10.71 -11.36
C GLU A 260 6.63 10.95 -9.89
N GLY A 261 5.74 11.59 -9.13
CA GLY A 261 5.92 11.93 -7.72
C GLY A 261 5.35 10.93 -6.72
N LEU A 262 4.50 9.98 -7.15
CA LEU A 262 3.95 8.97 -6.25
C LEU A 262 4.92 7.78 -6.12
N LEU A 263 5.27 7.46 -4.89
CA LEU A 263 6.24 6.42 -4.54
C LEU A 263 5.58 5.08 -4.32
N ALA A 264 4.53 5.06 -3.51
CA ALA A 264 3.75 3.90 -3.20
C ALA A 264 2.31 4.30 -2.86
N THR A 265 1.45 3.29 -2.74
CA THR A 265 0.09 3.48 -2.28
C THR A 265 -0.37 2.24 -1.54
N THR A 266 -0.97 2.44 -0.37
CA THR A 266 -1.59 1.36 0.39
C THR A 266 -3.10 1.41 0.27
N ARG A 267 -3.71 0.26 -0.05
CA ARG A 267 -5.15 0.07 -0.06
C ARG A 267 -5.53 -1.26 0.56
N ALA A 268 -6.37 -1.19 1.60
CA ALA A 268 -6.74 -2.35 2.40
C ALA A 268 -5.50 -3.11 2.92
N ARG A 269 -5.23 -4.31 2.42
CA ARG A 269 -4.06 -5.13 2.79
C ARG A 269 -3.03 -5.22 1.67
N SER A 270 -3.05 -4.27 0.74
CA SER A 270 -2.17 -4.29 -0.44
C SER A 270 -1.38 -3.00 -0.57
N ILE A 271 -0.11 -3.13 -0.95
CA ILE A 271 0.79 -2.01 -1.24
C ILE A 271 1.25 -2.12 -2.68
N ALA A 272 1.10 -1.06 -3.46
CA ALA A 272 1.74 -0.94 -4.78
C ALA A 272 2.89 0.06 -4.71
N VAL A 273 4.09 -0.35 -5.11
CA VAL A 273 5.32 0.44 -5.08
C VAL A 273 5.75 0.76 -6.51
N TYR A 274 5.93 2.05 -6.82
CA TYR A 274 6.31 2.55 -8.13
C TYR A 274 7.82 2.86 -8.17
N ALA A 275 8.63 1.80 -8.24
CA ALA A 275 10.08 1.92 -8.26
C ALA A 275 10.59 2.68 -9.51
N GLY A 276 9.81 2.71 -10.60
CA GLY A 276 10.13 3.53 -11.78
C GLY A 276 9.95 5.03 -11.59
N SER A 277 9.32 5.47 -10.49
CA SER A 277 9.10 6.90 -10.21
C SER A 277 10.43 7.64 -10.08
N ARG A 278 10.44 8.89 -10.57
CA ARG A 278 11.64 9.73 -10.49
C ARG A 278 12.04 9.97 -9.03
N VAL A 279 11.06 10.16 -8.15
CA VAL A 279 11.33 10.42 -6.73
C VAL A 279 11.96 9.19 -6.09
N TRP A 280 11.43 7.98 -6.31
CA TRP A 280 12.02 6.73 -5.79
C TRP A 280 13.48 6.55 -6.20
N GLN A 281 13.76 6.82 -7.48
CA GLN A 281 15.11 6.71 -8.04
C GLN A 281 16.09 7.77 -7.50
N GLN A 282 15.59 8.88 -6.96
CA GLN A 282 16.41 9.99 -6.43
C GLN A 282 16.53 9.99 -4.90
N MET A 283 15.68 9.26 -4.20
CA MET A 283 15.69 9.14 -2.74
C MET A 283 16.93 8.40 -2.23
N ALA A 284 17.36 8.77 -1.03
CA ALA A 284 18.37 8.02 -0.32
C ALA A 284 17.86 6.59 -0.03
N PRO A 285 18.74 5.57 0.00
CA PRO A 285 18.33 4.20 0.29
C PRO A 285 17.48 4.09 1.56
N ILE A 286 17.85 4.84 2.61
CA ILE A 286 17.16 4.80 3.90
C ILE A 286 15.74 5.33 3.81
N GLU A 287 15.48 6.33 2.95
CA GLU A 287 14.14 6.86 2.74
C GLU A 287 13.25 5.87 1.99
N ARG A 288 13.81 4.99 1.13
CA ARG A 288 13.02 3.91 0.50
C ARG A 288 12.55 2.89 1.52
N VAL A 289 13.44 2.50 2.44
CA VAL A 289 13.10 1.60 3.55
C VAL A 289 12.05 2.26 4.45
N GLU A 290 12.23 3.54 4.78
CA GLU A 290 11.26 4.35 5.51
C GLU A 290 9.88 4.33 4.84
N THR A 291 9.82 4.60 3.53
CA THR A 291 8.58 4.60 2.76
C THR A 291 7.87 3.25 2.85
N MET A 292 8.62 2.14 2.83
CA MET A 292 8.00 0.83 2.99
C MET A 292 7.46 0.58 4.40
N VAL A 293 8.15 1.06 5.43
CA VAL A 293 7.64 0.99 6.81
C VAL A 293 6.38 1.86 6.95
N HIS A 294 6.37 3.05 6.38
CA HIS A 294 5.23 3.96 6.33
C HIS A 294 4.02 3.27 5.72
N GLU A 295 4.16 2.73 4.50
CA GLU A 295 3.07 2.07 3.78
C GLU A 295 2.61 0.80 4.51
N PHE A 296 3.54 0.03 5.09
CA PHE A 296 3.18 -1.13 5.89
C PHE A 296 2.44 -0.76 7.19
N PHE A 297 2.71 0.43 7.75
CA PHE A 297 1.92 0.93 8.87
C PHE A 297 0.48 1.26 8.45
N HIS A 298 0.23 1.70 7.21
CA HIS A 298 -1.15 1.81 6.72
C HIS A 298 -1.88 0.47 6.70
N ILE A 299 -1.20 -0.66 6.44
CA ILE A 299 -1.81 -1.99 6.57
C ILE A 299 -2.29 -2.25 8.00
N TYR A 300 -1.46 -1.90 9.00
CA TYR A 300 -1.84 -1.96 10.42
C TYR A 300 -3.04 -1.06 10.72
N GLN A 301 -2.99 0.21 10.31
CA GLN A 301 -4.10 1.14 10.50
C GLN A 301 -5.37 0.59 9.86
N ASN A 302 -5.25 -0.02 8.68
CA ASN A 302 -6.35 -0.58 7.93
C ASN A 302 -6.99 -1.78 8.64
N ALA A 303 -6.18 -2.68 9.20
CA ALA A 303 -6.63 -3.84 9.96
C ALA A 303 -7.29 -3.43 11.28
N MET A 304 -6.71 -2.48 12.00
CA MET A 304 -7.25 -2.04 13.29
C MET A 304 -8.51 -1.18 13.17
N THR A 305 -8.72 -0.54 12.02
CA THR A 305 -9.94 0.21 11.71
C THR A 305 -10.98 -0.63 10.97
N ASP A 306 -10.72 -1.91 10.74
CA ASP A 306 -11.69 -2.77 10.06
C ASP A 306 -12.99 -2.89 10.86
N GLY A 307 -14.12 -2.68 10.18
CA GLY A 307 -15.44 -2.58 10.80
C GLY A 307 -15.72 -1.31 11.62
N SER A 308 -14.75 -0.40 11.79
CA SER A 308 -14.99 0.89 12.45
C SER A 308 -15.67 1.88 11.51
N THR A 309 -16.63 2.65 12.03
CA THR A 309 -17.25 3.77 11.31
C THR A 309 -16.55 5.10 11.56
N ALA A 310 -15.50 5.11 12.37
CA ALA A 310 -14.77 6.32 12.70
C ALA A 310 -14.00 6.82 11.47
N VAL A 311 -14.16 8.11 11.16
CA VAL A 311 -13.35 8.78 10.13
C VAL A 311 -12.12 9.35 10.84
N VAL A 312 -10.95 8.82 10.51
CA VAL A 312 -9.67 9.35 10.98
C VAL A 312 -9.21 10.45 10.01
N PRO A 313 -8.93 11.67 10.48
CA PRO A 313 -8.39 12.74 9.65
C PRO A 313 -7.08 12.34 8.97
N LEU A 314 -6.93 12.73 7.71
CA LEU A 314 -5.78 12.33 6.89
C LEU A 314 -4.45 12.80 7.48
N TRP A 315 -4.40 13.98 8.12
CA TRP A 315 -3.20 14.47 8.81
C TRP A 315 -2.70 13.51 9.89
N PHE A 316 -3.61 12.84 10.61
CA PHE A 316 -3.24 11.91 11.66
C PHE A 316 -2.83 10.57 11.06
N THR A 317 -3.57 10.08 10.05
CA THR A 317 -3.27 8.85 9.31
C THR A 317 -1.85 8.87 8.72
N GLU A 318 -1.53 9.90 7.93
CA GLU A 318 -0.23 10.03 7.26
C GLU A 318 0.86 10.44 8.24
N GLY A 319 0.57 11.40 9.15
CA GLY A 319 1.55 11.83 10.15
C GLY A 319 2.01 10.68 11.05
N ALA A 320 1.09 9.80 11.46
CA ALA A 320 1.43 8.63 12.27
C ALA A 320 2.26 7.61 11.48
N ALA A 321 1.98 7.42 10.19
CA ALA A 321 2.78 6.54 9.32
C ALA A 321 4.20 7.07 9.13
N GLU A 322 4.37 8.36 8.84
CA GLU A 322 5.68 9.05 8.80
C GLU A 322 6.44 8.89 10.12
N ALA A 323 5.76 9.11 11.26
CA ALA A 323 6.40 9.02 12.57
C ALA A 323 6.91 7.59 12.85
N VAL A 324 6.18 6.56 12.41
CA VAL A 324 6.59 5.16 12.56
C VAL A 324 7.73 4.82 11.58
N GLY A 325 7.63 5.27 10.32
CA GLY A 325 8.67 5.12 9.32
C GLY A 325 10.02 5.66 9.78
N PHE A 326 10.06 6.94 10.15
CA PHE A 326 11.30 7.58 10.61
C PHE A 326 11.83 6.99 11.92
N MET A 327 10.96 6.61 12.85
CA MET A 327 11.39 5.98 14.10
C MET A 327 11.99 4.58 13.86
N ALA A 328 11.47 3.82 12.90
CA ALA A 328 12.04 2.53 12.51
C ALA A 328 13.42 2.69 11.87
N THR A 329 13.59 3.64 10.96
CA THR A 329 14.87 3.89 10.29
C THR A 329 15.89 4.62 11.16
N ALA A 330 15.47 5.34 12.19
CA ALA A 330 16.37 5.84 13.22
C ALA A 330 16.93 4.71 14.11
N GLN A 331 16.20 3.61 14.31
CA GLN A 331 16.68 2.46 15.10
C GLN A 331 17.77 1.64 14.40
N ILE A 332 17.79 1.71 13.07
CA ILE A 332 18.92 1.28 12.24
C ILE A 332 20.17 2.09 12.65
N GLY A 333 20.07 3.38 12.95
CA GLY A 333 21.23 4.16 13.43
C GLY A 333 22.24 4.52 12.35
N VAL A 334 21.78 4.59 11.10
CA VAL A 334 22.50 5.25 9.98
C VAL A 334 22.28 6.75 10.01
N THR A 335 21.07 7.13 10.40
CA THR A 335 20.56 8.49 10.60
C THR A 335 19.87 8.51 11.97
N ASP A 336 19.58 9.69 12.51
CA ASP A 336 18.86 9.83 13.77
C ASP A 336 17.56 10.65 13.64
N GLN A 337 16.74 10.60 14.70
CA GLN A 337 15.46 11.30 14.73
C GLN A 337 15.61 12.83 14.56
N THR A 338 16.74 13.39 14.98
CA THR A 338 17.06 14.82 14.84
C THR A 338 17.21 15.17 13.38
N GLU A 339 17.90 14.36 12.58
CA GLU A 339 18.10 14.63 11.15
C GLU A 339 16.78 14.58 10.38
N PHE A 340 15.88 13.64 10.69
CA PHE A 340 14.54 13.66 10.10
C PHE A 340 13.74 14.91 10.49
N TYR A 341 13.84 15.33 11.75
CA TYR A 341 13.25 16.58 12.22
C TYR A 341 13.83 17.79 11.45
N GLU A 342 15.15 17.83 11.27
CA GLU A 342 15.85 18.92 10.58
C GLU A 342 15.52 18.96 9.08
N SER A 343 15.46 17.81 8.41
CA SER A 343 15.01 17.69 7.01
C SER A 343 13.57 18.17 6.83
N THR A 344 12.71 17.86 7.79
CA THR A 344 11.32 18.32 7.79
C THR A 344 11.23 19.82 8.01
N ALA A 345 11.97 20.36 8.98
CA ALA A 345 12.05 21.79 9.24
C ALA A 345 12.61 22.55 8.02
N TYR A 346 13.61 21.98 7.34
CA TYR A 346 14.14 22.50 6.09
C TYR A 346 13.09 22.49 4.98
N SER A 347 12.33 21.41 4.83
CA SER A 347 11.25 21.31 3.83
C SER A 347 10.19 22.39 4.04
N LEU A 348 9.79 22.65 5.29
CA LEU A 348 8.88 23.75 5.62
C LEU A 348 9.51 25.14 5.47
N TYR A 349 10.83 25.28 5.64
CA TYR A 349 11.53 26.53 5.37
C TYR A 349 11.53 26.86 3.86
N VAL A 350 11.82 25.86 3.01
CA VAL A 350 11.86 26.02 1.54
C VAL A 350 10.45 26.14 0.96
N LYS A 351 9.49 25.37 1.47
CA LYS A 351 8.09 25.36 1.04
C LYS A 351 7.15 25.54 2.24
N PRO A 352 6.94 26.78 2.72
CA PRO A 352 6.10 27.03 3.87
C PRO A 352 4.65 26.60 3.68
N VAL A 353 4.12 25.85 4.63
CA VAL A 353 2.69 25.54 4.76
C VAL A 353 2.06 26.59 5.68
N THR A 354 1.14 27.40 5.13
CA THR A 354 0.51 28.50 5.89
C THR A 354 -0.71 28.06 6.69
N THR A 355 -1.36 26.99 6.25
CA THR A 355 -2.49 26.32 6.89
C THR A 355 -2.13 25.85 8.31
N GLY A 356 -3.07 26.01 9.25
CA GLY A 356 -2.98 25.45 10.60
C GLY A 356 -3.43 23.99 10.63
N LEU A 357 -3.06 23.24 11.68
CA LEU A 357 -3.38 21.80 11.74
C LEU A 357 -4.89 21.54 11.76
N ALA A 358 -5.68 22.43 12.38
CA ALA A 358 -7.14 22.30 12.44
C ALA A 358 -7.81 22.35 11.06
N GLU A 359 -7.22 23.09 10.10
CA GLU A 359 -7.73 23.17 8.74
C GLU A 359 -7.45 21.89 7.92
N LEU A 360 -6.54 21.02 8.41
CA LEU A 360 -6.24 19.72 7.81
C LEU A 360 -7.14 18.58 8.31
N HIS A 361 -8.16 18.89 9.11
CA HIS A 361 -9.03 17.88 9.72
C HIS A 361 -9.96 17.18 8.70
N ALA A 362 -10.24 17.80 7.55
CA ALA A 362 -11.02 17.17 6.50
C ALA A 362 -10.23 16.04 5.82
N SER A 363 -10.94 15.03 5.29
CA SER A 363 -10.29 13.85 4.67
C SER A 363 -9.57 14.15 3.35
N ASP A 364 -9.77 15.33 2.77
CA ASP A 364 -9.22 15.77 1.49
C ASP A 364 -8.39 17.06 1.59
N SER A 365 -8.22 17.60 2.80
CA SER A 365 -7.51 18.87 3.01
C SER A 365 -5.98 18.77 2.92
N MET A 366 -5.42 17.59 2.66
CA MET A 366 -3.98 17.36 2.62
C MET A 366 -3.49 16.89 1.26
N GLY A 367 -2.40 17.46 0.78
CA GLY A 367 -1.61 16.96 -0.33
C GLY A 367 -0.17 16.64 0.10
N ALA A 368 0.68 16.35 -0.89
CA ALA A 368 2.09 16.02 -0.64
C ALA A 368 2.89 17.18 0.00
N GLY A 369 2.40 18.43 -0.08
CA GLY A 369 3.09 19.57 0.50
C GLY A 369 2.99 19.66 2.02
N GLU A 370 2.00 18.99 2.60
CA GLU A 370 1.63 19.09 4.00
C GLU A 370 2.23 17.97 4.87
N TYR A 371 2.79 16.91 4.26
CA TYR A 371 3.47 15.80 4.96
C TYR A 371 4.48 16.27 6.01
N PRO A 372 5.39 17.22 5.68
CA PRO A 372 6.30 17.78 6.67
C PRO A 372 5.61 18.39 7.90
N LEU A 373 4.48 19.07 7.72
CA LEU A 373 3.75 19.69 8.82
C LEU A 373 3.12 18.63 9.74
N VAL A 374 2.53 17.59 9.17
CA VAL A 374 1.80 16.58 9.94
C VAL A 374 2.73 15.60 10.65
N TYR A 375 3.89 15.30 10.06
CA TYR A 375 4.96 14.61 10.78
C TYR A 375 5.45 15.43 11.98
N LEU A 376 5.67 16.75 11.83
CA LEU A 376 6.03 17.61 12.97
C LEU A 376 4.95 17.67 14.05
N ALA A 377 3.68 17.60 13.68
CA ALA A 377 2.60 17.45 14.64
C ALA A 377 2.73 16.15 15.45
N MET A 378 3.04 15.03 14.79
CA MET A 378 3.32 13.78 15.51
C MET A 378 4.57 13.86 16.38
N GLN A 379 5.64 14.48 15.93
CA GLN A 379 6.85 14.68 16.75
C GLN A 379 6.58 15.58 17.96
N TYR A 380 5.71 16.58 17.82
CA TYR A 380 5.27 17.38 18.96
C TYR A 380 4.46 16.54 19.96
N LEU A 381 3.54 15.71 19.46
CA LEU A 381 2.71 14.82 20.28
C LEU A 381 3.54 13.75 21.01
N LEU A 382 4.43 13.05 20.30
CA LEU A 382 5.26 11.97 20.85
C LEU A 382 6.44 12.51 21.66
N GLY A 383 7.18 13.46 21.11
CA GLY A 383 8.37 14.04 21.74
C GLY A 383 8.03 15.08 22.80
N THR A 384 7.55 16.26 22.38
CA THR A 384 7.40 17.42 23.28
C THR A 384 6.36 17.19 24.37
N ARG A 385 5.26 16.52 24.04
CA ARG A 385 4.24 16.12 25.02
C ARG A 385 4.55 14.80 25.74
N GLY A 386 5.59 14.10 25.33
CA GLY A 386 6.08 12.88 25.99
C GLY A 386 5.16 11.66 25.84
N MET A 387 4.40 11.57 24.76
CA MET A 387 3.62 10.35 24.47
C MET A 387 4.54 9.25 23.92
N SER A 388 4.29 8.00 24.30
CA SER A 388 5.01 6.86 23.74
C SER A 388 4.55 6.63 22.30
N ILE A 389 5.44 6.12 21.43
CA ILE A 389 5.04 5.66 20.10
C ILE A 389 3.92 4.61 20.19
N SER A 390 3.95 3.73 21.20
CA SER A 390 2.93 2.70 21.44
C SER A 390 1.53 3.28 21.68
N SER A 391 1.42 4.55 22.10
CA SER A 391 0.13 5.23 22.25
C SER A 391 -0.61 5.39 20.92
N LEU A 392 0.07 5.36 19.77
CA LEU A 392 -0.60 5.24 18.47
C LEU A 392 -1.38 3.91 18.38
N GLY A 393 -0.81 2.81 18.87
CA GLY A 393 -1.48 1.52 18.94
C GLY A 393 -2.72 1.54 19.83
N ASP A 394 -2.60 2.11 21.04
CA ASP A 394 -3.71 2.28 21.97
C ASP A 394 -4.87 3.09 21.35
N PHE A 395 -4.55 4.14 20.57
CA PHE A 395 -5.53 4.94 19.84
C PHE A 395 -6.34 4.08 18.85
N TYR A 396 -5.68 3.25 18.04
CA TYR A 396 -6.37 2.37 17.10
C TYR A 396 -7.19 1.28 17.80
N VAL A 397 -6.75 0.80 18.97
CA VAL A 397 -7.54 -0.11 19.81
C VAL A 397 -8.85 0.56 20.29
N GLU A 398 -8.85 1.85 20.62
CA GLU A 398 -10.09 2.57 20.97
C GLU A 398 -11.03 2.72 19.77
N LEU A 399 -10.50 2.98 18.57
CA LEU A 399 -11.32 3.01 17.35
C LEU A 399 -11.99 1.66 17.06
N GLN A 400 -11.27 0.56 17.29
CA GLN A 400 -11.80 -0.79 17.13
C GLN A 400 -12.94 -1.10 18.12
N LYS A 401 -12.92 -0.47 19.31
CA LYS A 401 -14.03 -0.54 20.29
C LYS A 401 -15.24 0.32 19.89
N GLY A 402 -15.17 1.02 18.76
CA GLY A 402 -16.24 1.88 18.23
C GLY A 402 -16.19 3.33 18.72
N ALA A 403 -15.08 3.77 19.33
CA ALA A 403 -14.91 5.19 19.65
C ALA A 403 -14.82 6.05 18.37
N SER A 404 -15.32 7.28 18.43
CA SER A 404 -15.02 8.28 17.40
C SER A 404 -13.56 8.69 17.46
N PHE A 405 -13.05 9.32 16.39
CA PHE A 405 -11.71 9.90 16.37
C PHE A 405 -11.44 10.78 17.60
N ASP A 406 -12.29 11.77 17.85
CA ASP A 406 -12.13 12.71 18.97
C ASP A 406 -12.07 12.01 20.33
N ALA A 407 -12.96 11.03 20.55
CA ALA A 407 -13.03 10.30 21.81
C ALA A 407 -11.82 9.40 22.02
N ALA A 408 -11.37 8.68 20.98
CA ALA A 408 -10.17 7.86 21.03
C ALA A 408 -8.93 8.73 21.27
N PHE A 409 -8.81 9.84 20.55
CA PHE A 409 -7.70 10.77 20.66
C PHE A 409 -7.62 11.39 22.07
N GLU A 410 -8.73 11.88 22.61
CA GLU A 410 -8.77 12.42 23.97
C GLU A 410 -8.49 11.37 25.04
N THR A 411 -9.04 10.16 24.87
CA THR A 411 -8.83 9.05 25.82
C THR A 411 -7.36 8.67 25.93
N VAL A 412 -6.65 8.60 24.81
CA VAL A 412 -5.26 8.12 24.77
C VAL A 412 -4.26 9.23 25.02
N PHE A 413 -4.45 10.40 24.43
CA PHE A 413 -3.47 11.50 24.51
C PHE A 413 -3.78 12.55 25.58
N GLY A 414 -4.94 12.43 26.25
CA GLY A 414 -5.36 13.32 27.33
C GLY A 414 -5.64 14.75 26.88
N ILE A 415 -5.94 14.97 25.59
CA ILE A 415 -6.31 16.26 25.02
C ILE A 415 -7.26 16.05 23.84
N THR A 416 -8.23 16.95 23.65
CA THR A 416 -9.09 16.94 22.45
C THR A 416 -8.29 17.31 21.19
N PRO A 417 -8.64 16.80 20.00
CA PRO A 417 -7.96 17.18 18.75
C PRO A 417 -7.86 18.71 18.50
N ASP A 418 -8.94 19.46 18.76
CA ASP A 418 -8.96 20.92 18.57
C ASP A 418 -7.95 21.64 19.48
N ALA A 419 -7.91 21.26 20.75
CA ALA A 419 -6.96 21.83 21.70
C ALA A 419 -5.52 21.45 21.36
N PHE A 420 -5.28 20.23 20.87
CA PHE A 420 -3.97 19.82 20.36
C PHE A 420 -3.55 20.64 19.14
N ALA A 421 -4.44 20.82 18.16
CA ALA A 421 -4.16 21.62 16.98
C ALA A 421 -3.82 23.07 17.35
N ALA A 422 -4.58 23.69 18.24
CA ALA A 422 -4.30 25.04 18.73
C ALA A 422 -2.97 25.14 19.50
N GLU A 423 -2.65 24.14 20.33
CA GLU A 423 -1.38 24.06 21.06
C GLU A 423 -0.19 23.91 20.10
N PHE A 424 -0.29 23.01 19.13
CA PHE A 424 0.73 22.78 18.10
C PHE A 424 0.96 24.02 17.23
N ASP A 425 -0.11 24.66 16.75
CA ASP A 425 0.00 25.86 15.91
C ASP A 425 0.63 27.05 16.67
N ALA A 426 0.43 27.12 18.00
CA ALA A 426 1.09 28.11 18.86
C ALA A 426 2.57 27.77 19.11
N TRP A 427 2.92 26.48 19.15
CA TRP A 427 4.30 26.01 19.31
C TRP A 427 5.13 26.19 18.05
N ARG A 428 4.55 25.87 16.88
CA ARG A 428 5.23 25.79 15.57
C ARG A 428 6.15 26.97 15.22
N PRO A 429 5.77 28.25 15.46
CA PRO A 429 6.65 29.38 15.18
C PRO A 429 7.98 29.40 15.97
N ASN A 430 8.09 28.62 17.05
CA ASN A 430 9.29 28.52 17.87
C ASN A 430 10.23 27.38 17.43
N MET A 431 9.87 26.62 16.40
CA MET A 431 10.74 25.58 15.86
C MET A 431 12.04 26.18 15.32
N GLN A 432 13.14 25.46 15.51
CA GLN A 432 14.43 25.86 14.96
C GLN A 432 14.32 25.86 13.43
N GLN A 433 14.64 27.00 12.82
CA GLN A 433 14.75 27.07 11.37
C GLN A 433 16.03 26.36 10.93
N VAL A 434 15.86 25.39 10.05
CA VAL A 434 16.94 24.67 9.39
C VAL A 434 17.00 25.15 7.95
N ASN A 435 18.15 25.66 7.53
CA ASN A 435 18.34 26.27 6.20
C ASN A 435 19.22 25.42 5.27
N GLN A 436 19.65 24.24 5.73
CA GLN A 436 20.42 23.27 4.98
C GLN A 436 19.82 21.88 5.21
N LEU A 437 19.61 21.13 4.14
CA LEU A 437 19.19 19.73 4.25
C LEU A 437 20.34 18.92 4.87
N PRO A 438 20.07 18.03 5.84
CA PRO A 438 21.08 17.09 6.35
C PRO A 438 21.73 16.29 5.23
N ASP A 439 23.03 16.06 5.33
CA ASP A 439 23.82 15.35 4.29
C ASP A 439 23.34 13.90 4.11
N ASP A 440 22.78 13.31 5.16
CA ASP A 440 22.23 11.94 5.18
C ASP A 440 21.04 11.72 4.23
N LEU A 441 20.31 12.79 3.91
CA LEU A 441 19.08 12.75 3.11
C LEU A 441 19.27 13.47 1.76
N TRP A 442 20.51 13.72 1.36
CA TRP A 442 20.81 14.33 0.07
C TRP A 442 20.66 13.32 -1.08
N PRO A 443 20.14 13.74 -2.26
CA PRO A 443 20.06 12.87 -3.42
C PRO A 443 21.41 12.23 -3.77
N VAL A 444 21.38 10.94 -4.04
CA VAL A 444 22.58 10.12 -4.07
C VAL A 444 23.12 10.00 -5.51
N GLU A 445 24.20 10.71 -5.82
CA GLU A 445 25.01 10.40 -7.00
C GLU A 445 26.20 9.53 -6.60
N PRO A 446 26.21 8.23 -6.95
CA PRO A 446 27.27 7.34 -6.49
C PRO A 446 28.64 7.76 -7.02
N SER A 447 29.61 7.78 -6.12
CA SER A 447 31.02 7.93 -6.45
C SER A 447 31.58 6.60 -6.97
N ALA A 448 32.19 6.65 -8.16
CA ALA A 448 32.90 5.51 -8.74
C ALA A 448 34.31 5.29 -8.17
N GLN A 449 34.75 6.11 -7.20
CA GLN A 449 36.09 6.01 -6.64
C GLN A 449 36.17 4.91 -5.57
N PRO A 450 37.11 3.95 -5.69
CA PRO A 450 37.36 2.97 -4.66
C PRO A 450 37.60 3.62 -3.29
N SER A 451 36.91 3.13 -2.27
CA SER A 451 36.88 3.74 -0.93
C SER A 451 37.07 2.68 0.15
N GLN A 452 37.77 3.04 1.22
CA GLN A 452 37.96 2.14 2.37
C GLN A 452 36.66 2.03 3.15
N LEU A 453 36.22 0.81 3.42
CA LEU A 453 35.05 0.51 4.25
C LEU A 453 35.50 0.10 5.66
N THR A 454 34.78 0.57 6.68
CA THR A 454 34.88 0.06 8.05
C THR A 454 33.49 -0.32 8.54
N ILE A 455 33.32 -1.54 9.07
CA ILE A 455 32.05 -1.97 9.68
C ILE A 455 32.06 -1.58 11.16
N SER A 456 31.09 -0.77 11.56
CA SER A 456 30.94 -0.24 12.93
C SER A 456 30.00 -1.07 13.78
N SER A 457 28.99 -1.69 13.17
CA SER A 457 28.00 -2.54 13.85
C SER A 457 27.72 -3.80 13.04
N ALA A 458 27.72 -4.94 13.73
CA ALA A 458 27.37 -6.24 13.17
C ALA A 458 26.85 -7.17 14.28
N PRO A 459 25.71 -7.85 14.08
CA PRO A 459 25.21 -8.84 15.04
C PRO A 459 26.16 -10.04 15.11
N GLN A 460 26.41 -10.53 16.33
CA GLN A 460 27.21 -11.75 16.53
C GLN A 460 26.42 -13.03 16.27
N GLN A 461 25.10 -12.96 16.46
CA GLN A 461 24.18 -14.07 16.28
C GLN A 461 22.83 -13.55 15.78
N VAL A 462 22.18 -14.33 14.93
CA VAL A 462 20.84 -14.11 14.38
C VAL A 462 20.13 -15.46 14.31
N VAL A 463 18.80 -15.51 14.35
CA VAL A 463 18.06 -16.76 14.04
C VAL A 463 17.32 -16.63 12.70
N PRO A 464 16.91 -17.74 12.06
CA PRO A 464 16.07 -17.69 10.87
C PRO A 464 14.86 -16.76 11.04
N ASN A 465 14.45 -16.12 9.94
CA ASN A 465 13.41 -15.08 9.87
C ASN A 465 13.68 -13.77 10.63
N GLN A 466 14.84 -13.61 11.28
CA GLN A 466 15.26 -12.30 11.79
C GLN A 466 16.05 -11.52 10.75
N GLN A 467 15.93 -10.20 10.83
CA GLN A 467 16.69 -9.28 10.00
C GLN A 467 18.07 -9.03 10.62
N LEU A 468 19.11 -9.25 9.81
CA LEU A 468 20.46 -8.80 10.05
C LEU A 468 20.58 -7.33 9.72
N PHE A 469 21.42 -6.67 10.49
CA PHE A 469 21.68 -5.27 10.33
C PHE A 469 23.18 -4.96 10.44
N PHE A 470 23.77 -4.48 9.34
CA PHE A 470 25.17 -4.09 9.28
C PHE A 470 25.27 -2.59 9.02
N VAL A 471 26.12 -1.90 9.79
CA VAL A 471 26.45 -0.49 9.57
C VAL A 471 27.93 -0.36 9.31
N GLY A 472 28.28 0.45 8.33
CA GLY A 472 29.65 0.84 8.08
C GLY A 472 29.80 2.33 7.80
N ALA A 473 31.05 2.73 7.70
CA ALA A 473 31.48 4.06 7.27
C ALA A 473 32.49 3.91 6.12
N THR A 474 32.36 4.78 5.13
CA THR A 474 33.20 4.84 3.92
C THR A 474 33.26 6.29 3.42
N THR A 475 33.80 6.53 2.23
CA THR A 475 33.70 7.85 1.60
C THR A 475 32.23 8.17 1.30
N PRO A 476 31.76 9.42 1.50
CA PRO A 476 30.44 9.86 1.05
C PRO A 476 30.09 9.38 -0.36
N LEU A 477 28.86 8.91 -0.51
CA LEU A 477 28.29 8.44 -1.78
C LEU A 477 29.04 7.25 -2.42
N ALA A 478 29.92 6.55 -1.71
CA ALA A 478 30.60 5.38 -2.27
C ALA A 478 29.60 4.26 -2.58
N HIS A 479 29.70 3.67 -3.78
CA HIS A 479 28.99 2.43 -4.11
C HIS A 479 29.72 1.23 -3.51
N CYS A 480 28.99 0.38 -2.81
CA CYS A 480 29.54 -0.77 -2.11
C CYS A 480 28.70 -2.02 -2.39
N ASP A 481 29.39 -3.10 -2.72
CA ASP A 481 28.79 -4.42 -2.89
C ASP A 481 28.98 -5.20 -1.60
N ALA A 482 27.90 -5.78 -1.07
CA ALA A 482 27.97 -6.71 0.05
C ALA A 482 27.47 -8.09 -0.36
N THR A 483 27.97 -9.10 0.33
CA THR A 483 27.61 -10.49 0.17
C THR A 483 27.41 -11.12 1.55
N VAL A 484 26.26 -11.77 1.76
CA VAL A 484 26.00 -12.62 2.93
C VAL A 484 26.15 -14.08 2.49
N GLN A 485 27.07 -14.80 3.11
CA GLN A 485 27.30 -16.23 2.88
C GLN A 485 26.71 -17.05 4.03
N ILE A 486 25.75 -17.92 3.72
CA ILE A 486 25.10 -18.85 4.65
C ILE A 486 25.24 -20.27 4.12
N GLY A 487 26.09 -21.08 4.74
CA GLY A 487 26.40 -22.40 4.22
C GLY A 487 26.95 -22.32 2.78
N ALA A 488 26.26 -22.95 1.84
CA ALA A 488 26.62 -22.91 0.42
C ALA A 488 25.96 -21.74 -0.36
N GLU A 489 25.00 -21.05 0.24
CA GLU A 489 24.23 -19.98 -0.40
C GLU A 489 24.87 -18.62 -0.18
N SER A 490 24.74 -17.75 -1.17
CA SER A 490 25.33 -16.41 -1.23
C SER A 490 24.26 -15.44 -1.68
N TYR A 491 24.13 -14.32 -0.97
CA TYR A 491 23.16 -13.27 -1.26
C TYR A 491 23.89 -11.94 -1.42
N ASP A 492 23.81 -11.35 -2.61
CA ASP A 492 24.45 -10.08 -2.90
C ASP A 492 23.50 -8.90 -2.62
N ARG A 493 24.05 -7.81 -2.10
CA ARG A 493 23.33 -6.62 -1.64
C ARG A 493 24.15 -5.35 -1.95
N PRO A 494 24.01 -4.74 -3.13
CA PRO A 494 24.64 -3.46 -3.40
C PRO A 494 23.95 -2.34 -2.61
N ASN A 495 24.71 -1.39 -2.10
CA ASN A 495 24.17 -0.16 -1.52
C ASN A 495 25.10 1.04 -1.76
N ILE A 496 24.61 2.24 -1.47
CA ILE A 496 25.38 3.48 -1.59
C ILE A 496 25.40 4.18 -0.24
N ALA A 497 26.58 4.66 0.17
CA ALA A 497 26.71 5.47 1.37
C ALA A 497 26.00 6.82 1.22
N ASN A 498 25.52 7.39 2.31
CA ASN A 498 24.90 8.71 2.31
C ASN A 498 25.93 9.85 2.17
N GLY A 499 25.50 11.11 2.30
CA GLY A 499 26.37 12.29 2.18
C GLY A 499 27.44 12.39 3.27
N GLU A 500 27.26 11.73 4.42
CA GLU A 500 28.27 11.65 5.48
C GLU A 500 29.21 10.44 5.33
N GLY A 501 28.86 9.50 4.45
CA GLY A 501 29.62 8.27 4.25
C GLY A 501 29.16 7.11 5.15
N ASN A 502 28.03 7.25 5.85
CA ASN A 502 27.39 6.14 6.54
C ASN A 502 26.70 5.23 5.52
N ILE A 503 26.78 3.92 5.72
CA ILE A 503 26.17 2.93 4.84
C ILE A 503 25.61 1.77 5.67
N TYR A 504 24.56 1.13 5.18
CA TYR A 504 23.97 -0.02 5.84
C TYR A 504 23.58 -1.13 4.88
N TRP A 505 23.31 -2.29 5.46
CA TRP A 505 22.66 -3.40 4.78
C TRP A 505 21.65 -4.04 5.70
N LEU A 506 20.42 -4.19 5.21
CA LEU A 506 19.39 -5.03 5.80
C LEU A 506 19.37 -6.36 5.05
N PHE A 507 19.23 -7.44 5.80
CA PHE A 507 19.13 -8.77 5.22
C PHE A 507 18.29 -9.68 6.11
N THR A 508 17.16 -10.15 5.64
CA THR A 508 16.37 -11.16 6.35
C THR A 508 16.98 -12.54 6.15
N VAL A 509 17.29 -13.23 7.25
CA VAL A 509 17.79 -14.61 7.19
C VAL A 509 16.67 -15.54 6.73
N PRO A 510 16.86 -16.33 5.67
CA PRO A 510 15.84 -17.28 5.20
C PRO A 510 15.40 -18.24 6.31
N GLU A 511 14.14 -18.66 6.28
CA GLU A 511 13.56 -19.54 7.30
C GLU A 511 14.28 -20.90 7.37
N GLU A 512 14.69 -21.40 6.22
CA GLU A 512 15.38 -22.66 6.01
C GLU A 512 16.90 -22.59 6.23
N ALA A 513 17.42 -21.41 6.59
CA ALA A 513 18.85 -21.22 6.79
C ALA A 513 19.40 -22.18 7.86
N PRO A 514 20.44 -22.98 7.54
CA PRO A 514 20.99 -23.92 8.51
C PRO A 514 21.69 -23.18 9.65
N ALA A 515 21.46 -23.64 10.89
CA ALA A 515 22.23 -23.17 12.03
C ALA A 515 23.73 -23.42 11.82
N GLY A 516 24.57 -22.42 12.11
CA GLY A 516 26.01 -22.53 11.86
C GLY A 516 26.71 -21.20 11.61
N PRO A 517 28.01 -21.24 11.28
CA PRO A 517 28.76 -20.04 10.94
C PRO A 517 28.29 -19.46 9.60
N ALA A 518 28.19 -18.15 9.54
CA ALA A 518 27.91 -17.37 8.35
C ALA A 518 28.89 -16.20 8.26
N THR A 519 29.00 -15.56 7.11
CA THR A 519 29.94 -14.45 6.89
C THR A 519 29.27 -13.35 6.08
N PHE A 520 29.35 -12.12 6.58
CA PHE A 520 29.08 -10.92 5.80
C PHE A 520 30.40 -10.42 5.23
N SER A 521 30.43 -10.04 3.95
CA SER A 521 31.60 -9.43 3.33
C SER A 521 31.17 -8.25 2.48
N ALA A 522 31.83 -7.11 2.58
CA ALA A 522 31.49 -5.92 1.78
C ALA A 522 32.72 -5.18 1.29
N ALA A 523 32.62 -4.55 0.12
CA ALA A 523 33.68 -3.76 -0.50
C ALA A 523 33.13 -2.56 -1.27
N CYS A 524 33.79 -1.41 -1.15
CA CYS A 524 33.46 -0.22 -1.93
C CYS A 524 34.52 0.01 -3.02
N GLY A 525 34.82 -1.04 -3.80
CA GLY A 525 35.95 -1.08 -4.75
C GLY A 525 37.33 -1.28 -4.11
N SER A 526 37.43 -1.27 -2.77
CA SER A 526 38.65 -1.62 -2.02
C SER A 526 38.76 -3.12 -1.74
N THR A 527 39.76 -3.52 -0.95
CA THR A 527 39.79 -4.85 -0.34
C THR A 527 38.52 -5.06 0.51
N PRO A 528 37.82 -6.20 0.37
CA PRO A 528 36.62 -6.48 1.16
C PRO A 528 36.91 -6.57 2.66
N VAL A 529 35.97 -6.09 3.47
CA VAL A 529 35.90 -6.33 4.91
C VAL A 529 34.95 -7.49 5.14
N SER A 530 35.38 -8.50 5.91
CA SER A 530 34.55 -9.66 6.24
C SER A 530 34.30 -9.75 7.74
N VAL A 531 33.05 -9.97 8.12
CA VAL A 531 32.57 -10.07 9.50
C VAL A 531 31.87 -11.42 9.69
N PRO A 532 32.41 -12.32 10.54
CA PRO A 532 31.75 -13.58 10.84
C PRO A 532 30.58 -13.37 11.80
N PHE A 533 29.52 -14.16 11.63
CA PHE A 533 28.39 -14.24 12.57
C PHE A 533 27.86 -15.68 12.64
N VAL A 534 26.90 -15.94 13.51
CA VAL A 534 26.30 -17.26 13.70
C VAL A 534 24.80 -17.23 13.45
N ILE A 535 24.29 -18.18 12.68
CA ILE A 535 22.87 -18.49 12.63
C ILE A 535 22.55 -19.45 13.77
N GLY A 536 21.75 -18.99 14.73
CA GLY A 536 21.18 -19.79 15.80
C GLY A 536 20.14 -20.77 15.26
N GLY A 537 19.91 -21.85 16.00
CA GLY A 537 18.90 -22.86 15.66
C GLY A 537 17.69 -22.82 16.56
#